data_AF-E2AVN2-F1
#
_entry.id   AF-E2AVN2-F1
#
_cell.length_a   1.000
_cell.length_b   1.000
_cell.length_c   1.000
_cell.angle_alpha   90.00
_cell.angle_beta   90.00
_cell.angle_gamma   90.00
#
_symmetry.space_group_name_H-M   'P 1'
#
loop_
_entity.id
_entity.type
_entity.pdbx_description
1 polymer ?
#
loop_
_entity_poly.entity_id
_entity_poly.type
_entity_poly.pdbx_seq_one_letter_code
_entity_poly.pdbx_strand_id
1 'polypeptide(L)' 'MASFVRQLNMYGFHKKVSVELGGLKCDKDEMEFAHQFFHKAHPYLLEHIKRKVSIFIHAAMMQ' A
#
# COMPACT_ATOMS: atom_id res chain seq x y z
N MET A 1 -6.50 -12.02 -1.72
CA MET A 1 -5.66 -10.96 -1.10
C MET A 1 -4.75 -10.23 -2.09
N ALA A 2 -4.09 -10.92 -3.04
CA ALA A 2 -3.16 -10.26 -3.97
C ALA A 2 -3.74 -9.08 -4.79
N SER A 3 -5.00 -9.18 -5.26
CA SER A 3 -5.67 -8.09 -6.00
C SER A 3 -5.89 -6.84 -5.14
N PHE A 4 -6.31 -7.03 -3.88
CA PHE A 4 -6.48 -5.95 -2.92
C PHE A 4 -5.13 -5.26 -2.60
N VAL A 5 -4.09 -6.06 -2.33
CA VAL A 5 -2.73 -5.54 -2.09
C VAL A 5 -2.21 -4.78 -3.31
N ARG A 6 -2.48 -5.25 -4.53
CA ARG A 6 -2.13 -4.52 -5.76
C ARG A 6 -2.81 -3.15 -5.81
N GLN A 7 -4.09 -3.07 -5.44
CA GLN A 7 -4.78 -1.77 -5.37
C GLN A 7 -4.11 -0.85 -4.36
N LEU A 8 -3.83 -1.32 -3.14
CA LEU A 8 -3.09 -0.55 -2.13
C LEU A 8 -1.76 -0.01 -2.67
N ASN A 9 -0.98 -0.86 -3.34
CA ASN A 9 0.30 -0.47 -3.96
C ASN A 9 0.13 0.61 -5.05
N MET A 10 -0.90 0.49 -5.89
CA MET A 10 -1.20 1.50 -6.92
C MET A 10 -1.58 2.85 -6.32
N TYR A 11 -2.16 2.89 -5.12
CA TYR A 11 -2.48 4.13 -4.39
C TYR A 11 -1.39 4.53 -3.39
N GLY A 12 -0.24 3.86 -3.42
CA GLY A 12 0.94 4.27 -2.67
C GLY A 12 0.99 3.82 -1.22
N PHE A 13 0.09 2.95 -0.76
CA PHE A 13 0.18 2.35 0.57
C PHE A 13 1.41 1.43 0.65
N HIS A 14 2.00 1.33 1.84
CA HIS A 14 3.16 0.48 2.11
C HIS A 14 2.87 -0.45 3.28
N LYS A 15 3.32 -1.71 3.17
CA LYS A 15 3.21 -2.67 4.27
C LYS A 15 4.12 -2.20 5.41
N LYS A 16 3.58 -2.07 6.62
CA LYS A 16 4.40 -1.88 7.82
C LYS A 16 5.07 -3.21 8.15
N VAL A 17 6.38 -3.16 8.41
CA VAL A 17 7.11 -4.32 8.93
C VAL A 17 7.14 -4.17 10.44
N SER A 18 6.56 -5.14 11.16
CA SER A 18 6.71 -5.20 12.61
C SER A 18 8.17 -5.45 12.93
N VAL A 19 8.81 -4.55 13.67
CA VAL A 19 10.20 -4.67 14.14
C VAL A 19 10.21 -5.45 15.46
N GLU A 20 9.41 -6.50 15.58
CA GLU A 20 9.43 -7.29 16.81
C GLU A 20 10.67 -8.20 16.81
N LEU A 21 11.59 -7.84 17.71
CA LEU A 21 12.81 -8.55 18.04
C LEU A 21 12.57 -10.05 18.21
N GLY A 22 13.48 -10.85 17.63
CA GLY A 22 13.77 -12.20 18.12
C GLY A 22 12.71 -13.22 17.72
N GLY A 23 13.14 -14.19 16.91
CA GLY A 23 12.27 -15.20 16.36
C GLY A 23 11.47 -15.98 17.42
N LEU A 24 10.38 -16.57 16.92
CA LEU A 24 9.51 -17.60 17.54
C LEU A 24 8.08 -17.16 17.91
N LYS A 25 7.66 -15.93 17.61
CA LYS A 25 6.22 -15.65 17.53
C LYS A 25 5.77 -15.67 16.08
N CYS A 26 5.00 -16.70 15.77
CA CYS A 26 4.32 -16.90 14.51
C CYS A 26 3.30 -15.77 14.34
N ASP A 27 3.76 -14.62 13.81
CA ASP A 27 2.95 -13.49 13.34
C ASP A 27 2.22 -13.94 12.07
N LYS A 28 1.26 -14.85 12.26
CA LYS A 28 0.41 -15.36 11.20
C LYS A 28 -0.66 -14.31 10.93
N ASP A 29 -0.45 -13.62 9.81
CA ASP A 29 -1.47 -12.89 9.04
C ASP A 29 -1.84 -11.47 9.47
N GLU A 30 -1.13 -10.84 10.42
CA GLU A 30 -1.31 -9.40 10.64
C GLU A 30 -0.62 -8.60 9.51
N MET A 31 -1.45 -8.11 8.59
CA MET A 31 -1.02 -7.31 7.45
C MET A 31 -1.40 -5.84 7.66
N GLU A 32 -0.48 -5.08 8.24
CA GLU A 32 -0.65 -3.64 8.41
C GLU A 32 -0.15 -2.85 7.19
N PHE A 33 -0.93 -1.85 6.78
CA PHE A 33 -0.56 -0.90 5.73
C PHE A 33 -0.70 0.54 6.22
N ALA A 34 0.17 1.41 5.72
CA ALA A 34 0.16 2.83 6.03
C ALA A 34 0.18 3.70 4.76
N HIS A 35 -0.38 4.89 4.89
CA HIS A 35 -0.29 5.98 3.91
C HIS A 35 -0.42 7.32 4.66
N GLN A 36 0.42 8.33 4.35
CA GLN A 36 0.45 9.60 5.10
C GLN A 36 -0.84 10.43 5.05
N PHE A 37 -1.75 10.09 4.14
CA PHE A 37 -3.03 10.79 3.95
C PHE A 37 -4.25 9.90 4.25
N PHE A 38 -4.04 8.75 4.90
CA PHE A 38 -5.13 7.87 5.31
C PHE A 38 -5.26 7.86 6.84
N HIS A 39 -6.09 8.77 7.37
CA HIS A 39 -6.31 8.93 8.80
C HIS A 39 -7.79 8.85 9.16
N LYS A 40 -8.10 8.17 10.28
CA LYS A 40 -9.46 8.12 10.84
C LYS A 40 -9.96 9.55 11.09
N ALA A 41 -11.23 9.80 10.80
CA ALA A 41 -11.91 11.10 10.95
C ALA A 41 -11.41 12.26 10.06
N HIS A 42 -10.51 12.01 9.11
CA HIS A 42 -9.99 13.04 8.20
C HIS A 42 -10.22 12.67 6.72
N PRO A 43 -11.49 12.56 6.27
CA PRO A 43 -11.81 12.10 4.91
C PRO A 43 -11.31 13.05 3.82
N TYR A 44 -11.13 14.33 4.11
CA TYR A 44 -10.61 15.32 3.16
C TYR A 44 -9.18 14.99 2.69
N LEU A 45 -8.38 14.29 3.51
CA LEU A 45 -7.04 13.87 3.10
C LEU A 45 -7.05 12.83 1.96
N LEU A 46 -8.16 12.12 1.75
CA LEU A 46 -8.28 11.13 0.67
C LEU A 46 -8.11 11.76 -0.72
N GLU A 47 -8.35 13.07 -0.88
CA GLU A 47 -8.12 13.77 -2.14
C GLU A 47 -6.65 13.77 -2.57
N HIS A 48 -5.72 13.58 -1.62
CA HIS A 48 -4.28 13.52 -1.86
C HIS A 48 -3.80 12.10 -2.23
N ILE A 49 -4.65 11.08 -2.14
CA ILE A 49 -4.31 9.70 -2.50
C ILE A 49 -4.65 9.46 -3.97
N LYS A 50 -3.64 9.59 -4.85
CA LYS A 50 -3.81 9.39 -6.30
C LYS A 50 -3.26 8.04 -6.76
N ARG A 51 -3.92 7.46 -7.77
CA ARG A 51 -3.45 6.25 -8.42
C ARG A 51 -2.15 6.56 -9.18
N LYS A 52 -1.08 5.82 -8.87
CA LYS A 52 0.15 5.82 -9.65
C LYS A 52 -0.16 5.27 -11.03
N VAL A 53 0.08 6.05 -12.07
CA VAL A 53 -0.01 5.59 -13.46
C VAL A 53 1.14 4.62 -13.68
N SER A 54 0.83 3.36 -13.94
CA SER A 54 1.86 2.35 -14.19
C SER A 54 2.57 2.72 -15.49
N ILE A 55 3.83 3.11 -15.39
CA ILE A 55 4.68 3.47 -16.54
C ILE A 55 4.82 2.28 -17.50
N PHE A 56 4.61 1.04 -17.03
CA PHE A 56 4.64 -0.16 -17.86
C PHE A 56 3.60 -0.16 -19.00
N ILE A 57 2.44 0.48 -18.82
CA ILE A 57 1.44 0.59 -19.89
C ILE A 57 1.89 1.64 -20.91
N HIS A 58 2.49 2.75 -20.46
CA HIS A 58 3.04 3.78 -21.36
C HIS A 58 4.26 3.27 -22.16
N ALA A 59 5.15 2.51 -21.52
CA ALA A 59 6.32 1.94 -22.19
C ALA A 59 5.96 0.86 -23.21
N ALA A 60 4.91 0.07 -22.97
CA ALA A 60 4.44 -0.95 -23.91
C ALA A 60 3.62 -0.38 -25.09
N MET A 61 3.09 0.85 -24.98
CA MET A 61 2.40 1.54 -26.08
C MET A 61 3.34 2.38 -26.97
N MET A 62 4.63 2.45 -26.63
CA MET A 62 5.67 3.20 -27.35
C MET A 62 6.67 2.28 -28.07
N GLN A 63 6.34 1.00 -28.28
CA GLN A 63 7.09 0.03 -29.10
C GLN A 63 6.23 -0.55 -30.20
#